data_AF-A0A852FKI9-F1
#
_entry.id   AF-A0A852FKI9-F1
#
_cell.length_a   1.000
_cell.length_b   1.000
_cell.length_c   1.000
_cell.angle_alpha   90.00
_cell.angle_beta   90.00
_cell.angle_gamma   90.00
#
_symmetry.space_group_name_H-M   'P 1'
#
loop_
_entity.id
_entity.type
_entity.pdbx_description
1 polymer ?
#
loop_
_entity_poly.entity_id
_entity_poly.type
_entity_poly.pdbx_seq_one_letter_code
_entity_poly.pdbx_strand_id
1 'polypeptide(L)'
;KVQAIYLWWHKPVIDRELLQSPPNLKVIANSGVGMDHLDLKLVGSFGMKMANAPHAVCSATADTGMALLLAAARRLVGGNISILFGAEQGYIESWKILSWKGPTRLIEAWAYSWKLKCIGAELGHLRGIRGKVQEEQVVSTTYCEKMDSLLQQADFVMLAVSLTPQTHRLIGKTELEIMKPTAILINISRGTI
;
A
#
# COMPACT_ATOMS: atom_id res chain seq x y z
N LYS A 1 -7.99 32.61 -19.74
CA LYS A 1 -8.97 31.51 -19.57
C LYS A 1 -8.26 30.30 -18.97
N VAL A 2 -8.87 29.64 -17.97
CA VAL A 2 -8.30 28.44 -17.32
C VAL A 2 -8.26 27.28 -18.31
N GLN A 3 -7.11 26.61 -18.42
CA GLN A 3 -6.90 25.47 -19.33
C GLN A 3 -6.54 24.18 -18.59
N ALA A 4 -6.08 24.29 -17.36
CA ALA A 4 -5.73 23.15 -16.51
C ALA A 4 -6.21 23.39 -15.08
N ILE A 5 -6.62 22.32 -14.43
CA ILE A 5 -6.89 22.28 -12.99
C ILE A 5 -5.86 21.34 -12.37
N TYR A 6 -5.20 21.81 -11.31
CA TYR A 6 -4.34 20.99 -10.48
C TYR A 6 -5.11 20.56 -9.24
N LEU A 7 -5.13 19.25 -8.98
CA LEU A 7 -5.79 18.67 -7.81
C LEU A 7 -4.77 18.43 -6.72
N TRP A 8 -5.04 18.98 -5.54
CA TRP A 8 -4.32 18.68 -4.32
C TRP A 8 -5.28 18.06 -3.30
N TRP A 9 -4.92 16.87 -2.81
CA TRP A 9 -5.68 16.18 -1.77
C TRP A 9 -7.20 16.06 -2.06
N HIS A 10 -7.52 15.73 -3.33
CA HIS A 10 -8.89 15.57 -3.86
C HIS A 10 -9.69 16.89 -4.00
N LYS A 11 -9.02 18.04 -3.99
CA LYS A 11 -9.65 19.35 -4.18
C LYS A 11 -9.10 20.11 -5.39
N PRO A 12 -9.94 20.86 -6.13
CA PRO A 12 -11.42 20.90 -6.01
C PRO A 12 -12.09 19.56 -6.37
N VAL A 13 -13.34 19.38 -5.94
CA VAL A 13 -14.15 18.21 -6.34
C VAL A 13 -14.43 18.33 -7.84
N ILE A 14 -14.13 17.29 -8.60
CA ILE A 14 -14.39 17.26 -10.04
C ILE A 14 -15.79 16.69 -10.27
N ASP A 15 -16.78 17.57 -10.33
CA ASP A 15 -18.16 17.24 -10.65
C ASP A 15 -18.59 17.85 -11.98
N ARG A 16 -19.85 17.60 -12.37
CA ARG A 16 -20.40 18.07 -13.65
C ARG A 16 -20.43 19.60 -13.73
N GLU A 17 -20.70 20.29 -12.61
CA GLU A 17 -20.77 21.76 -12.57
C GLU A 17 -19.39 22.37 -12.85
N LEU A 18 -18.35 21.87 -12.17
CA LEU A 18 -16.99 22.33 -12.38
C LEU A 18 -16.49 22.03 -13.80
N LEU A 19 -16.88 20.90 -14.39
CA LEU A 19 -16.50 20.54 -15.76
C LEU A 19 -17.21 21.42 -16.82
N GLN A 20 -18.38 21.97 -16.51
CA GLN A 20 -19.15 22.85 -17.40
C GLN A 20 -18.72 24.32 -17.33
N SER A 21 -18.20 24.75 -16.18
CA SER A 21 -17.90 26.16 -15.91
C SER A 21 -16.76 26.75 -16.78
N PRO A 22 -15.57 26.13 -16.89
CA PRO A 22 -14.45 26.67 -17.65
C PRO A 22 -14.50 26.24 -19.14
N PRO A 23 -14.78 27.14 -20.09
CA PRO A 23 -15.00 26.79 -21.50
C PRO A 23 -13.75 26.33 -22.25
N ASN A 24 -12.57 26.47 -21.65
CA ASN A 24 -11.28 26.16 -22.28
C ASN A 24 -10.47 25.13 -21.48
N LEU A 25 -11.08 24.48 -20.48
CA LEU A 25 -10.41 23.42 -19.74
C LEU A 25 -10.00 22.30 -20.71
N LYS A 26 -8.83 21.73 -20.50
CA LYS A 26 -8.28 20.66 -21.33
C LYS A 26 -7.69 19.52 -20.50
N VAL A 27 -7.17 19.84 -19.32
CA VAL A 27 -6.40 18.91 -18.50
C VAL A 27 -6.79 19.05 -17.02
N ILE A 28 -6.92 17.92 -16.35
CA ILE A 28 -6.97 17.85 -14.89
C ILE A 28 -5.77 17.00 -14.43
N ALA A 29 -4.90 17.61 -13.64
CA ALA A 29 -3.67 17.00 -13.17
C ALA A 29 -3.78 16.67 -11.67
N ASN A 30 -3.76 15.38 -11.34
CA ASN A 30 -3.74 14.90 -9.97
C ASN A 30 -2.32 14.87 -9.41
N SER A 31 -2.12 15.48 -8.24
CA SER A 31 -0.84 15.51 -7.54
C SER A 31 -0.40 14.18 -6.93
N GLY A 32 -1.29 13.17 -6.92
CA GLY A 32 -1.02 11.84 -6.38
C GLY A 32 -0.95 10.73 -7.42
N VAL A 33 -0.70 9.51 -6.94
CA VAL A 33 -0.72 8.28 -7.76
C VAL A 33 -2.15 7.82 -8.00
N GLY A 34 -2.95 7.68 -6.94
CA GLY A 34 -4.28 7.07 -7.01
C GLY A 34 -5.33 8.03 -7.57
N MET A 35 -6.18 7.47 -8.43
CA MET A 35 -7.24 8.18 -9.16
C MET A 35 -8.63 7.71 -8.75
N ASP A 36 -8.72 6.91 -7.69
CA ASP A 36 -9.91 6.24 -7.16
C ASP A 36 -11.03 7.21 -6.74
N HIS A 37 -10.68 8.45 -6.39
CA HIS A 37 -11.61 9.50 -6.00
C HIS A 37 -12.19 10.28 -7.19
N LEU A 38 -11.80 9.96 -8.43
CA LEU A 38 -12.20 10.68 -9.64
C LEU A 38 -13.11 9.82 -10.51
N ASP A 39 -14.21 10.40 -10.98
CA ASP A 39 -15.03 9.78 -12.02
C ASP A 39 -14.38 9.97 -13.39
N LEU A 40 -13.49 9.04 -13.74
CA LEU A 40 -12.77 9.05 -15.01
C LEU A 40 -13.71 8.97 -16.22
N LYS A 41 -14.90 8.37 -16.08
CA LYS A 41 -15.90 8.30 -17.16
C LYS A 41 -16.55 9.65 -17.35
N LEU A 42 -16.95 10.31 -16.26
CA LEU A 42 -17.49 11.67 -16.30
C LEU A 42 -16.47 12.62 -16.94
N VAL A 43 -15.23 12.62 -16.46
CA VAL A 43 -14.20 13.52 -17.00
C VAL A 43 -13.94 13.24 -18.49
N GLY A 44 -13.86 11.96 -18.87
CA GLY A 44 -13.72 11.56 -20.27
C GLY A 44 -14.89 12.00 -21.15
N SER A 45 -16.12 12.01 -20.62
CA SER A 45 -17.32 12.46 -21.36
C SER A 45 -17.30 13.95 -21.73
N PHE A 46 -16.51 14.75 -21.01
CA PHE A 46 -16.25 16.18 -21.32
C PHE A 46 -15.04 16.39 -22.23
N GLY A 47 -14.39 15.33 -22.70
CA GLY A 47 -13.21 15.42 -23.59
C GLY A 47 -11.93 15.89 -22.89
N MET A 48 -11.89 15.86 -21.56
CA MET A 48 -10.76 16.32 -20.76
C MET A 48 -9.72 15.21 -20.60
N LYS A 49 -8.44 15.58 -20.63
CA LYS A 49 -7.33 14.66 -20.33
C LYS A 49 -7.05 14.62 -18.82
N MET A 50 -6.67 13.45 -18.34
CA MET A 50 -6.25 13.24 -16.96
C MET A 50 -4.75 12.95 -16.90
N ALA A 51 -4.09 13.49 -15.88
CA ALA A 51 -2.71 13.15 -15.54
C ALA A 51 -2.59 12.82 -14.04
N ASN A 52 -1.64 11.97 -13.69
CA ASN A 52 -1.27 11.63 -12.31
C ASN A 52 0.25 11.52 -12.18
N ALA A 53 0.75 11.25 -10.98
CA ALA A 53 2.18 11.15 -10.69
C ALA A 53 2.57 9.71 -10.25
N PRO A 54 2.64 8.73 -11.17
CA PRO A 54 2.65 7.29 -10.86
C PRO A 54 3.87 6.78 -10.05
N HIS A 55 4.94 7.58 -9.94
CA HIS A 55 6.16 7.19 -9.23
C HIS A 55 6.59 8.16 -8.12
N ALA A 56 5.90 9.29 -7.96
CA ALA A 56 6.37 10.38 -7.10
C ALA A 56 6.48 10.02 -5.62
N VAL A 57 5.75 9.00 -5.17
CA VAL A 57 5.70 8.59 -3.75
C VAL A 57 6.07 7.12 -3.53
N CYS A 58 6.55 6.40 -4.55
CA CYS A 58 6.79 4.96 -4.43
C CYS A 58 7.80 4.63 -3.33
N SER A 59 8.98 5.26 -3.33
CA SER A 59 10.02 5.03 -2.31
C SER A 59 9.58 5.47 -0.91
N ALA A 60 9.01 6.67 -0.78
CA ALA A 60 8.56 7.17 0.52
C ALA A 60 7.42 6.32 1.12
N THR A 61 6.48 5.86 0.28
CA THR A 61 5.41 4.95 0.72
C THR A 61 5.99 3.60 1.13
N ALA A 62 7.01 3.14 0.40
CA ALA A 62 7.71 1.92 0.71
C ALA A 62 8.46 1.97 2.05
N ASP A 63 9.22 3.03 2.29
CA ASP A 63 9.92 3.27 3.56
C ASP A 63 8.92 3.31 4.72
N THR A 64 7.78 3.96 4.52
CA THR A 64 6.69 4.01 5.52
C THR A 64 6.13 2.62 5.81
N GLY A 65 5.92 1.79 4.79
CA GLY A 65 5.46 0.41 4.95
C GLY A 65 6.43 -0.42 5.79
N MET A 66 7.73 -0.31 5.53
CA MET A 66 8.76 -1.00 6.31
C MET A 66 8.84 -0.47 7.75
N ALA A 67 8.74 0.84 7.94
CA ALA A 67 8.71 1.44 9.27
C ALA A 67 7.53 0.94 10.10
N LEU A 68 6.33 0.88 9.51
CA LEU A 68 5.13 0.34 10.16
C LEU A 68 5.27 -1.14 10.50
N LEU A 69 5.84 -1.94 9.59
CA LEU A 69 6.10 -3.35 9.83
C LEU A 69 7.01 -3.55 11.04
N LEU A 70 8.15 -2.84 11.08
CA LEU A 70 9.10 -2.93 12.20
C LEU A 70 8.48 -2.41 13.51
N ALA A 71 7.73 -1.31 13.45
CA ALA A 71 7.05 -0.74 14.60
C ALA A 71 6.03 -1.70 15.21
N ALA A 72 5.24 -2.39 14.37
CA ALA A 72 4.28 -3.39 14.81
C ALA A 72 4.98 -4.65 15.35
N ALA A 73 5.93 -5.21 14.59
CA ALA A 73 6.64 -6.45 14.95
C ALA A 73 7.38 -6.35 16.29
N ARG A 74 7.93 -5.18 16.59
CA ARG A 74 8.75 -4.93 17.79
C ARG A 74 8.00 -4.15 18.87
N ARG A 75 6.70 -3.89 18.68
CA ARG A 75 5.86 -3.04 19.55
C ARG A 75 6.54 -1.72 19.94
N LEU A 76 7.22 -1.08 18.98
CA LEU A 76 8.01 0.14 19.24
C LEU A 76 7.15 1.24 19.87
N VAL A 77 5.92 1.41 19.38
CA VAL A 77 4.99 2.42 19.90
C VAL A 77 4.59 2.11 21.34
N GLY A 78 4.25 0.85 21.64
CA GLY A 78 3.90 0.44 22.99
C GLY A 78 5.07 0.55 23.98
N GLY A 79 6.28 0.18 23.54
CA GLY A 79 7.50 0.38 24.32
C GLY A 79 7.79 1.85 24.59
N ASN A 80 7.67 2.70 23.58
CA ASN A 80 7.88 4.15 23.71
C ASN A 80 6.89 4.79 24.71
N ILE A 81 5.61 4.46 24.61
CA ILE A 81 4.59 4.91 25.57
C ILE A 81 4.93 4.46 27.00
N SER A 82 5.36 3.20 27.17
CA SER A 82 5.70 2.66 28.50
C SER A 82 6.87 3.41 29.15
N ILE A 83 7.88 3.80 28.37
CA ILE A 83 9.02 4.60 28.82
C ILE A 83 8.55 6.01 29.21
N LEU A 84 7.74 6.65 28.37
CA LEU A 84 7.26 8.02 28.59
C LEU A 84 6.42 8.17 29.86
N PHE A 85 5.65 7.14 30.24
CA PHE A 85 4.77 7.16 31.42
C PHE A 85 5.37 6.48 32.66
N GLY A 86 6.69 6.24 32.68
CA GLY A 86 7.41 5.84 33.90
C GLY A 86 7.14 4.43 34.40
N ALA A 87 6.69 3.51 33.54
CA ALA A 87 6.49 2.12 33.94
C ALA A 87 7.84 1.38 33.99
N GLU A 88 8.48 1.32 35.17
CA GLU A 88 9.70 0.51 35.40
C GLU A 88 9.51 -0.97 35.00
N GLN A 89 8.27 -1.48 35.06
CA GLN A 89 7.89 -2.84 34.63
C GLN A 89 7.58 -2.98 33.13
N GLY A 90 7.26 -1.88 32.42
CA GLY A 90 6.98 -1.89 30.98
C GLY A 90 8.23 -2.11 30.12
N TYR A 91 9.41 -1.85 30.69
CA TYR A 91 10.72 -1.97 30.03
C TYR A 91 11.10 -3.42 29.68
N ILE A 92 10.56 -4.43 30.36
CA ILE A 92 10.88 -5.85 30.14
C ILE A 92 9.84 -6.53 29.24
N GLU A 93 8.58 -6.11 29.27
CA GLU A 93 7.52 -6.69 28.43
C GLU A 93 7.54 -6.18 26.98
N SER A 94 7.95 -4.93 26.74
CA SER A 94 8.04 -4.38 25.39
C SER A 94 9.06 -5.11 24.50
N TRP A 95 10.12 -5.66 25.11
CA TRP A 95 11.18 -6.41 24.41
C TRP A 95 10.96 -7.92 24.38
N LYS A 96 10.02 -8.44 25.19
CA LYS A 96 9.67 -9.88 25.19
C LYS A 96 8.85 -10.31 23.98
N ILE A 97 8.50 -9.40 23.08
CA ILE A 97 7.66 -9.71 21.93
C ILE A 97 8.50 -10.07 20.72
N LEU A 98 8.30 -11.34 20.35
CA LEU A 98 9.07 -12.10 19.37
C LEU A 98 10.57 -11.91 19.55
N SER A 99 11.12 -12.56 20.58
CA SER A 99 12.41 -13.23 20.39
C SER A 99 12.22 -14.32 19.33
N TRP A 100 12.10 -13.90 18.07
CA TRP A 100 12.14 -14.80 16.93
C TRP A 100 13.47 -15.52 17.00
N LYS A 101 13.44 -16.82 17.28
CA LYS A 101 14.61 -17.70 17.25
C LYS A 101 15.05 -17.86 15.79
N GLY A 102 15.78 -16.88 15.28
CA GLY A 102 16.33 -16.92 13.93
C GLY A 102 17.13 -15.66 13.62
N PRO A 103 18.46 -15.66 13.83
CA PRO A 103 19.35 -14.54 13.50
C PRO A 103 19.44 -14.22 11.99
N THR A 104 18.89 -15.07 11.13
CA THR A 104 19.27 -15.08 9.70
C THR A 104 18.29 -14.38 8.75
N ARG A 105 17.07 -14.04 9.17
CA ARG A 105 16.03 -13.52 8.24
C ARG A 105 15.77 -12.02 8.28
N LEU A 106 16.35 -11.30 9.25
CA LEU A 106 16.32 -9.84 9.23
C LEU A 106 17.30 -9.30 8.18
N ILE A 107 18.54 -9.81 8.07
CA ILE A 107 19.47 -9.34 7.03
C ILE A 107 19.01 -9.76 5.62
N GLU A 108 18.34 -10.91 5.50
CA GLU A 108 17.59 -11.23 4.27
C GLU A 108 16.45 -10.23 4.08
N ALA A 109 15.57 -9.96 5.07
CA ALA A 109 14.53 -8.93 4.95
C ALA A 109 15.07 -7.50 4.63
N TRP A 110 16.28 -7.15 5.05
CA TRP A 110 16.98 -5.92 4.70
C TRP A 110 17.47 -5.93 3.24
N ALA A 111 17.94 -7.08 2.73
CA ALA A 111 18.15 -7.31 1.30
C ALA A 111 16.84 -7.48 0.49
N TYR A 112 15.69 -7.56 1.17
CA TYR A 112 14.35 -7.48 0.58
C TYR A 112 13.71 -6.09 0.78
N SER A 113 14.34 -5.15 1.51
CA SER A 113 13.76 -3.83 1.83
C SER A 113 13.83 -2.83 0.67
N TRP A 114 14.45 -3.20 -0.46
CA TRP A 114 14.27 -2.55 -1.75
C TRP A 114 13.16 -3.22 -2.60
N LYS A 115 12.52 -4.27 -2.06
CA LYS A 115 11.57 -5.16 -2.73
C LYS A 115 10.29 -5.28 -1.94
N LEU A 116 9.68 -4.13 -1.70
CA LEU A 116 8.24 -4.10 -1.58
C LEU A 116 7.67 -4.55 -2.92
N LYS A 117 7.38 -5.85 -3.01
CA LYS A 117 6.33 -6.34 -3.89
C LYS A 117 5.07 -5.62 -3.44
N CYS A 118 4.84 -4.48 -4.07
CA CYS A 118 3.55 -3.86 -4.01
C CYS A 118 2.57 -4.90 -4.53
N ILE A 119 1.62 -5.38 -3.72
CA ILE A 119 0.53 -6.24 -4.23
C ILE A 119 -0.17 -5.53 -5.44
N GLY A 120 0.03 -4.23 -5.63
CA GLY A 120 -0.39 -3.41 -6.77
C GLY A 120 0.51 -3.34 -7.98
N ALA A 121 1.79 -3.69 -7.87
CA ALA A 121 2.57 -4.07 -9.03
C ALA A 121 2.14 -5.47 -9.54
N GLU A 122 1.60 -6.31 -8.65
CA GLU A 122 1.18 -7.68 -8.97
C GLU A 122 -0.26 -7.83 -9.51
N LEU A 123 -1.13 -6.81 -9.48
CA LEU A 123 -2.41 -6.91 -10.20
C LEU A 123 -2.27 -6.81 -11.73
N GLY A 124 -1.12 -6.36 -12.23
CA GLY A 124 -0.72 -6.59 -13.63
C GLY A 124 -0.30 -8.04 -13.90
N HIS A 125 0.13 -8.78 -12.88
CA HIS A 125 0.55 -10.19 -12.97
C HIS A 125 -0.61 -11.18 -12.78
N LEU A 126 -1.58 -10.86 -11.93
CA LEU A 126 -2.86 -11.60 -11.86
C LEU A 126 -3.63 -11.54 -13.20
N ARG A 127 -3.26 -10.62 -14.09
CA ARG A 127 -3.68 -10.56 -15.50
C ARG A 127 -2.52 -10.72 -16.48
N GLY A 128 -1.83 -11.87 -16.42
CA GLY A 128 -1.14 -12.44 -17.58
C GLY A 128 0.02 -11.66 -18.21
N ILE A 129 0.52 -10.59 -17.58
CA ILE A 129 1.76 -9.94 -18.03
C ILE A 129 2.90 -10.52 -17.21
N ARG A 130 3.44 -11.63 -17.72
CA ARG A 130 4.67 -12.29 -17.28
C ARG A 130 5.77 -11.23 -17.15
N GLY A 131 6.19 -10.95 -15.92
CA GLY A 131 7.45 -10.27 -15.63
C GLY A 131 8.53 -11.19 -16.16
N LYS A 132 9.49 -10.63 -16.89
CA LYS A 132 10.61 -11.43 -17.39
C LYS A 132 11.22 -12.16 -16.19
N VAL A 133 11.29 -13.49 -16.31
CA VAL A 133 11.95 -14.47 -15.43
C VAL A 133 13.34 -14.02 -14.92
N GLN A 134 13.95 -13.02 -15.55
CA GLN A 134 15.22 -12.42 -15.14
C GLN A 134 15.20 -11.68 -13.79
N GLU A 135 14.08 -11.06 -13.37
CA GLU A 135 14.06 -10.35 -12.07
C GLU A 135 13.93 -11.31 -10.87
N GLU A 136 13.33 -12.49 -11.06
CA GLU A 136 13.20 -13.52 -10.02
C GLU A 136 14.54 -14.15 -9.60
N GLN A 137 15.61 -13.99 -10.38
CA GLN A 137 16.91 -14.58 -10.06
C GLN A 137 17.74 -13.74 -9.07
N VAL A 138 17.44 -12.45 -8.90
CA VAL A 138 18.17 -11.53 -7.99
C VAL A 138 17.49 -11.48 -6.60
N VAL A 139 16.38 -12.20 -6.43
CA VAL A 139 15.55 -12.20 -5.22
C VAL A 139 14.98 -13.59 -5.00
N SER A 140 15.08 -14.11 -3.79
CA SER A 140 14.28 -15.26 -3.35
C SER A 140 12.81 -14.89 -3.17
N THR A 141 12.12 -14.51 -4.25
CA THR A 141 10.67 -14.31 -4.29
C THR A 141 9.99 -15.55 -4.82
N THR A 142 8.90 -15.94 -4.17
CA THR A 142 7.99 -16.99 -4.66
C THR A 142 6.67 -16.33 -5.03
N TYR A 143 6.16 -16.64 -6.22
CA TYR A 143 4.82 -16.24 -6.62
C TYR A 143 3.79 -17.19 -6.00
N CYS A 144 2.69 -16.66 -5.49
CA CYS A 144 1.58 -17.44 -4.95
C CYS A 144 0.36 -17.26 -5.85
N GLU A 145 -0.10 -18.35 -6.48
CA GLU A 145 -1.28 -18.34 -7.35
C GLU A 145 -2.58 -18.05 -6.60
N LYS A 146 -2.66 -18.46 -5.33
CA LYS A 146 -3.85 -18.29 -4.48
C LYS A 146 -3.52 -17.43 -3.28
N MET A 147 -4.31 -16.37 -3.08
CA MET A 147 -4.17 -15.43 -1.96
C MET A 147 -4.36 -16.15 -0.61
N ASP A 148 -5.34 -17.05 -0.50
CA ASP A 148 -5.63 -17.77 0.75
C ASP A 148 -4.42 -18.57 1.24
N SER A 149 -3.71 -19.25 0.33
CA SER A 149 -2.49 -19.98 0.64
C SER A 149 -1.40 -19.07 1.19
N LEU A 150 -1.30 -17.84 0.68
CA LEU A 150 -0.35 -16.83 1.16
C LEU A 150 -0.76 -16.34 2.55
N LEU A 151 -2.03 -16.00 2.76
CA LEU A 151 -2.54 -15.48 4.04
C LEU A 151 -2.38 -16.49 5.19
N GLN A 152 -2.60 -17.78 4.93
CA GLN A 152 -2.43 -18.85 5.93
C GLN A 152 -0.97 -19.05 6.37
N GLN A 153 -0.01 -18.72 5.50
CA GLN A 153 1.41 -18.98 5.74
C GLN A 153 2.20 -17.73 6.16
N ALA A 154 1.71 -16.55 5.83
CA ALA A 154 2.41 -15.29 6.06
C ALA A 154 2.41 -14.88 7.55
N ASP A 155 3.58 -14.49 8.06
CA ASP A 155 3.70 -13.80 9.35
C ASP A 155 3.49 -12.28 9.20
N PHE A 156 3.72 -11.76 7.99
CA PHE A 156 3.51 -10.36 7.62
C PHE A 156 2.79 -10.28 6.28
N VAL A 157 1.73 -9.49 6.20
CA VAL A 157 1.00 -9.20 4.96
C VAL A 157 1.01 -7.70 4.75
N MET A 158 1.55 -7.23 3.62
CA MET A 158 1.54 -5.80 3.29
C MET A 158 0.71 -5.54 2.02
N LEU A 159 -0.39 -4.82 2.18
CA LEU A 159 -1.25 -4.40 1.07
C LEU A 159 -0.66 -3.17 0.42
N ALA A 160 -0.37 -3.30 -0.87
CA ALA A 160 0.22 -2.25 -1.68
C ALA A 160 -0.39 -2.24 -3.09
N VAL A 161 -1.70 -2.50 -3.15
CA VAL A 161 -2.60 -2.48 -4.33
C VAL A 161 -3.24 -1.12 -4.60
N SER A 162 -3.60 -0.87 -5.86
CA SER A 162 -4.51 0.22 -6.21
C SER A 162 -5.95 -0.15 -5.80
N LEU A 163 -6.74 0.84 -5.37
CA LEU A 163 -8.17 0.66 -5.14
C LEU A 163 -8.91 0.60 -6.48
N THR A 164 -9.57 -0.52 -6.72
CA THR A 164 -10.41 -0.81 -7.87
C THR A 164 -11.66 -1.54 -7.38
N PRO A 165 -12.69 -1.74 -8.23
CA PRO A 165 -13.83 -2.57 -7.85
C PRO A 165 -13.44 -4.00 -7.43
N GLN A 166 -12.33 -4.53 -7.94
CA GLN A 166 -11.84 -5.87 -7.62
C GLN A 166 -11.05 -5.93 -6.31
N THR A 167 -10.42 -4.82 -5.89
CA THR A 167 -9.64 -4.75 -4.64
C THR A 167 -10.39 -4.08 -3.51
N HIS A 168 -11.58 -3.56 -3.76
CA HIS A 168 -12.44 -3.01 -2.72
C HIS A 168 -12.90 -4.14 -1.77
N ARG A 169 -12.58 -4.00 -0.48
CA ARG A 169 -12.75 -5.04 0.55
C ARG A 169 -12.03 -6.34 0.19
N LEU A 170 -10.81 -6.22 -0.33
CA LEU A 170 -9.94 -7.36 -0.62
C LEU A 170 -9.64 -8.15 0.66
N ILE A 171 -9.42 -7.46 1.78
CA ILE A 171 -9.24 -8.11 3.09
C ILE A 171 -10.50 -7.90 3.93
N GLY A 172 -11.40 -8.87 3.87
CA GLY A 172 -12.61 -8.92 4.66
C GLY A 172 -12.46 -9.79 5.91
N LYS A 173 -13.61 -10.16 6.49
CA LYS A 173 -13.67 -11.04 7.66
C LYS A 173 -13.04 -12.41 7.38
N THR A 174 -13.37 -13.01 6.24
CA THR A 174 -12.90 -14.34 5.85
C THR A 174 -11.38 -14.37 5.72
N GLU A 175 -10.80 -13.36 5.06
CA GLU A 175 -9.36 -13.26 4.85
C GLU A 175 -8.61 -13.09 6.17
N LEU A 176 -9.16 -12.28 7.09
CA LEU A 176 -8.61 -12.11 8.43
C LEU A 176 -8.69 -13.40 9.27
N GLU A 177 -9.76 -14.19 9.12
CA GLU A 177 -9.95 -15.43 9.86
C GLU A 177 -8.97 -16.55 9.45
N ILE A 178 -8.56 -16.58 8.18
CA ILE A 178 -7.60 -17.57 7.69
C ILE A 178 -6.14 -17.19 7.93
N MET A 179 -5.86 -15.94 8.29
CA MET A 179 -4.52 -15.51 8.68
C MET A 179 -4.08 -16.17 9.98
N LYS A 180 -2.76 -16.29 10.18
CA LYS A 180 -2.24 -16.70 11.49
C LYS A 180 -2.72 -15.71 12.56
N PRO A 181 -3.12 -16.17 13.76
CA PRO A 181 -3.50 -15.27 14.87
C PRO A 181 -2.38 -14.30 15.28
N THR A 182 -1.14 -14.62 14.95
CA THR A 182 0.05 -13.80 15.21
C THR A 182 0.50 -12.97 14.02
N ALA A 183 -0.17 -13.06 12.86
CA ALA A 183 0.22 -12.32 11.67
C ALA A 183 -0.03 -10.82 11.85
N ILE A 184 0.82 -10.02 11.19
CA ILE A 184 0.69 -8.56 11.16
C ILE A 184 0.26 -8.14 9.76
N LEU A 185 -0.87 -7.43 9.68
CA LEU A 185 -1.37 -6.80 8.46
C LEU A 185 -0.95 -5.32 8.42
N ILE A 186 -0.31 -4.90 7.33
CA ILE A 186 0.05 -3.51 7.05
C ILE A 186 -0.67 -3.09 5.77
N ASN A 187 -1.44 -2.01 5.80
CA ASN A 187 -2.08 -1.44 4.62
C ASN A 187 -1.44 -0.08 4.29
N ILE A 188 -0.64 -0.03 3.21
CA ILE A 188 -0.05 1.21 2.68
C ILE A 188 -0.76 1.71 1.41
N SER A 189 -1.94 1.17 1.13
CA SER A 189 -2.76 1.48 -0.05
C SER A 189 -3.89 2.46 0.25
N ARG A 190 -5.05 1.92 0.61
CA ARG A 190 -6.33 2.60 0.83
C ARG A 190 -7.09 1.83 1.89
N GLY A 191 -7.76 2.55 2.79
CA GLY A 191 -8.47 1.91 3.91
C GLY A 191 -9.69 1.06 3.51
N THR A 192 -10.22 1.23 2.30
CA THR A 192 -11.36 0.46 1.77
C THR A 192 -10.95 -0.80 1.01
N ILE A 193 -9.65 -1.13 0.98
CA ILE A 193 -9.11 -2.40 0.48
C ILE A 193 -9.07 -3.37 1.66
#